data_AF-D1YHQ5-F1
#
_entry.id   AF-D1YHQ5-F1
#
_cell.length_a   1.000
_cell.length_b   1.000
_cell.length_c   1.000
_cell.angle_alpha   90.00
_cell.angle_beta   90.00
_cell.angle_gamma   90.00
#
_symmetry.space_group_name_H-M   'P 1'
#
loop_
_entity.id
_entity.type
_entity.pdbx_description
1 polymer ?
#
loop_
_entity_poly.entity_id
_entity_poly.type
_entity_poly.pdbx_seq_one_letter_code
_entity_poly.pdbx_strand_id
1 'polypeptide(L)'
;MSEYNKTILTNEGIDLARRANKGTATFSLTRGVSSTDNLSEKTVEELQNLTQLPSIQQSVKLSDVGDTSDNSDTVLGVRMTFDNQNLKTGYNVHTVGIYAKEPDKNEILYGIATAKTPEYIPDFSEQTLFKFDFLMYLVIGRTDKVTVEVSPDDVYRKKEVYSKSEVDTAVAKLDKKTLKSLRA
;
A
#
# COMPACT_ATOMS: atom_id res chain seq x y z
N MET A 1 -6.90 6.77 -15.85
CA MET A 1 -6.85 6.37 -14.43
C MET A 1 -5.61 5.55 -14.24
N SER A 2 -4.82 5.84 -13.22
CA SER A 2 -3.64 5.05 -12.89
C SER A 2 -3.98 3.60 -12.52
N GLU A 3 -3.06 2.67 -12.78
CA GLU A 3 -3.15 1.27 -12.39
C GLU A 3 -1.81 0.81 -11.79
N TYR A 4 -1.86 0.08 -10.68
CA TYR A 4 -0.68 -0.41 -9.96
C TYR A 4 -0.70 -1.92 -9.80
N ASN A 5 0.49 -2.51 -9.75
CA ASN A 5 0.68 -3.90 -9.40
C ASN A 5 0.34 -4.15 -7.93
N LYS A 6 0.13 -5.43 -7.58
CA LYS A 6 -0.04 -5.84 -6.19
C LYS A 6 1.21 -5.46 -5.38
N THR A 7 1.00 -5.11 -4.12
CA THR A 7 2.09 -4.84 -3.19
C THR A 7 3.00 -6.05 -3.04
N ILE A 8 4.30 -5.82 -3.13
CA ILE A 8 5.36 -6.77 -2.81
C ILE A 8 5.99 -6.32 -1.50
N LEU A 9 5.99 -7.19 -0.49
CA LEU A 9 6.72 -6.94 0.75
C LEU A 9 8.22 -7.14 0.52
N THR A 10 9.05 -6.32 1.16
CA THR A 10 10.50 -6.52 1.19
C THR A 10 10.86 -7.71 2.08
N ASN A 11 12.10 -8.19 2.02
CA ASN A 11 12.57 -9.25 2.93
C ASN A 11 12.45 -8.84 4.40
N GLU A 12 12.78 -7.58 4.72
CA GLU A 12 12.60 -7.01 6.06
C GLU A 12 11.12 -6.94 6.45
N GLY A 13 10.24 -6.54 5.52
CA GLY A 13 8.79 -6.51 5.74
C GLY A 13 8.19 -7.91 5.98
N ILE A 14 8.64 -8.91 5.21
CA ILE A 14 8.24 -10.33 5.38
C ILE A 14 8.68 -10.85 6.74
N ASP A 15 9.93 -10.60 7.15
CA ASP A 15 10.44 -11.02 8.45
C ASP A 15 9.63 -10.37 9.60
N LEU A 16 9.37 -9.07 9.50
CA LEU A 16 8.59 -8.33 10.48
C LEU A 16 7.15 -8.86 10.58
N ALA A 17 6.46 -9.05 9.45
CA ALA A 17 5.12 -9.63 9.41
C ALA A 17 5.07 -11.02 10.05
N ARG A 18 6.08 -11.86 9.77
CA ARG A 18 6.19 -13.21 10.34
C ARG A 18 6.39 -13.17 11.84
N ARG A 19 7.23 -12.27 12.36
CA ARG A 19 7.45 -12.10 13.81
C ARG A 19 6.21 -11.53 14.51
N ALA A 20 5.51 -10.58 13.88
CA ALA A 20 4.23 -10.07 14.37
C ALA A 20 3.17 -11.19 14.44
N ASN A 21 3.06 -12.04 13.41
CA ASN A 21 2.15 -13.18 13.43
C ASN A 21 2.46 -14.18 14.57
N LYS A 22 3.74 -14.39 14.87
CA LYS A 22 4.20 -15.22 16.01
C LYS A 22 4.05 -14.52 17.37
N GLY A 23 3.65 -13.24 17.40
CA GLY A 23 3.55 -12.45 18.63
C GLY A 23 4.89 -12.04 19.23
N THR A 24 6.00 -12.15 18.48
CA THR A 24 7.35 -11.85 18.95
C THR A 24 7.84 -10.46 18.54
N ALA A 25 6.99 -9.69 17.86
CA ALA A 25 7.26 -8.32 17.45
C ALA A 25 5.98 -7.51 17.39
N THR A 26 6.11 -6.21 17.60
CA THR A 26 5.08 -5.21 17.34
C THR A 26 5.70 -4.09 16.54
N PHE A 27 4.95 -3.47 15.64
CA PHE A 27 5.47 -2.38 14.84
C PHE A 27 4.41 -1.33 14.51
N SER A 28 4.88 -0.18 14.05
CA SER A 28 4.06 0.91 13.53
C SER A 28 4.30 1.03 12.03
N LEU A 29 3.24 1.19 11.24
CA LEU A 29 3.35 1.77 9.90
C LEU A 29 3.48 3.28 10.06
N THR A 30 4.52 3.86 9.49
CA THR A 30 4.96 5.24 9.81
C THR A 30 4.61 6.24 8.73
N ARG A 31 4.91 5.92 7.47
CA ARG A 31 4.75 6.84 6.34
C ARG A 31 4.64 6.14 5.00
N GLY A 32 3.90 6.78 4.11
CA GLY A 32 3.85 6.47 2.69
C GLY A 32 4.84 7.30 1.91
N VAL A 33 5.40 6.77 0.84
CA VAL A 33 6.28 7.52 -0.06
C VAL A 33 5.94 7.27 -1.52
N SER A 34 6.16 8.29 -2.35
CA SER A 34 6.09 8.18 -3.81
C SER A 34 7.47 8.39 -4.41
N SER A 35 7.75 7.71 -5.52
CA SER A 35 9.01 7.77 -6.25
C SER A 35 8.78 7.90 -7.75
N THR A 36 9.70 8.62 -8.40
CA THR A 36 9.79 8.73 -9.86
C THR A 36 10.41 7.50 -10.52
N ASP A 37 11.08 6.63 -9.76
CA ASP A 37 11.77 5.49 -10.34
C ASP A 37 10.77 4.44 -10.82
N ASN A 38 10.88 4.07 -12.10
CA ASN A 38 10.11 2.98 -12.67
C ASN A 38 10.78 1.64 -12.34
N LEU A 39 10.25 0.96 -11.34
CA LEU A 39 10.72 -0.35 -10.90
C LEU A 39 9.83 -1.49 -11.41
N SER A 40 8.90 -1.24 -12.35
CA SER A 40 7.93 -2.23 -12.82
C SER A 40 8.53 -3.39 -13.61
N GLU A 41 9.74 -3.21 -14.17
CA GLU A 41 10.49 -4.26 -14.88
C GLU A 41 11.35 -5.13 -13.95
N LYS A 42 11.49 -4.75 -12.68
CA LYS A 42 12.23 -5.56 -11.70
C LYS A 42 11.48 -6.85 -11.38
N THR A 43 12.25 -7.91 -11.16
CA THR A 43 11.72 -9.16 -10.64
C THR A 43 11.21 -9.00 -9.20
N VAL A 44 10.36 -9.92 -8.75
CA VAL A 44 9.87 -9.94 -7.37
C VAL A 44 11.03 -10.03 -6.37
N GLU A 45 12.05 -10.83 -6.67
CA GLU A 45 13.24 -10.98 -5.82
C GLU A 45 14.04 -9.68 -5.70
N GLU A 46 14.25 -8.97 -6.81
CA GLU A 46 14.92 -7.66 -6.77
C GLU A 46 14.14 -6.62 -5.97
N LEU A 47 12.81 -6.60 -6.09
CA LEU A 47 11.94 -5.72 -5.30
C LEU A 47 11.96 -6.11 -3.82
N GLN A 48 12.01 -7.41 -3.51
CA GLN A 48 12.13 -7.92 -2.15
C GLN A 48 13.45 -7.53 -1.47
N ASN A 49 14.54 -7.43 -2.23
CA ASN A 49 15.85 -7.06 -1.73
C ASN A 49 16.02 -5.54 -1.47
N LEU A 50 15.05 -4.71 -1.81
CA LEU A 50 15.11 -3.27 -1.54
C LEU A 50 14.98 -3.00 -0.03
N THR A 51 15.92 -2.23 0.51
CA THR A 51 15.91 -1.78 1.91
C THR A 51 15.40 -0.34 2.05
N GLN A 52 15.46 0.43 0.96
CA GLN A 52 14.96 1.80 0.84
C GLN A 52 14.40 2.01 -0.57
N LEU A 53 13.42 2.91 -0.68
CA LEU A 53 12.90 3.32 -1.98
C LEU A 53 13.78 4.45 -2.54
N PRO A 54 14.35 4.31 -3.75
CA PRO A 54 15.12 5.37 -4.38
C PRO A 54 14.24 6.52 -4.88
N SER A 55 14.84 7.68 -5.16
CA SER A 55 14.21 8.83 -5.83
C SER A 55 12.85 9.26 -5.25
N ILE A 56 12.74 9.26 -3.91
CA ILE A 56 11.52 9.69 -3.22
C ILE A 56 11.22 11.15 -3.54
N GLN A 57 10.01 11.43 -4.03
CA GLN A 57 9.52 12.79 -4.28
C GLN A 57 8.68 13.31 -3.12
N GLN A 58 7.82 12.46 -2.55
CA GLN A 58 6.97 12.84 -1.42
C GLN A 58 7.00 11.77 -0.34
N SER A 59 6.86 12.23 0.90
CA SER A 59 6.68 11.41 2.09
C SER A 59 5.46 11.95 2.85
N VAL A 60 4.45 11.12 3.04
CA VAL A 60 3.15 11.51 3.55
C VAL A 60 2.79 10.69 4.78
N LYS A 61 2.02 11.29 5.69
CA LYS A 61 1.39 10.56 6.79
C LYS A 61 0.31 9.64 6.24
N LEU A 62 0.00 8.59 7.00
CA LEU A 62 -1.06 7.66 6.67
C LEU A 62 -2.39 8.25 7.15
N SER A 63 -3.50 7.95 6.50
CA SER A 63 -4.77 8.65 6.78
C SER A 63 -5.86 7.71 7.25
N ASP A 64 -6.29 6.80 6.38
CA ASP A 64 -7.40 5.88 6.61
C ASP A 64 -6.89 4.44 6.57
N VAL A 65 -7.39 3.62 7.49
CA VAL A 65 -6.99 2.23 7.65
C VAL A 65 -8.25 1.38 7.56
N GLY A 66 -8.46 0.79 6.39
CA GLY A 66 -9.61 -0.05 6.10
C GLY A 66 -9.30 -1.51 6.37
N ASP A 67 -10.19 -2.18 7.09
CA ASP A 67 -10.17 -3.62 7.24
C ASP A 67 -10.87 -4.23 6.02
N THR A 68 -10.12 -4.81 5.09
CA THR A 68 -10.60 -4.99 3.71
C THR A 68 -10.77 -6.44 3.29
N SER A 69 -10.78 -7.39 4.23
CA SER A 69 -11.01 -8.80 3.91
C SER A 69 -11.79 -9.54 5.00
N ASP A 70 -12.40 -10.67 4.64
CA ASP A 70 -12.99 -11.63 5.58
C ASP A 70 -11.95 -12.24 6.54
N ASN A 71 -10.64 -12.03 6.29
CA ASN A 71 -9.52 -12.33 7.18
C ASN A 71 -8.89 -11.03 7.71
N SER A 72 -9.73 -10.20 8.32
CA SER A 72 -9.42 -8.88 8.88
C SER A 72 -8.13 -8.82 9.69
N ASP A 73 -7.75 -9.92 10.33
CA ASP A 73 -6.60 -9.95 11.24
C ASP A 73 -5.24 -9.91 10.52
N THR A 74 -5.18 -10.13 9.20
CA THR A 74 -3.88 -10.35 8.50
C THR A 74 -3.59 -9.41 7.34
N VAL A 75 -4.60 -8.73 6.80
CA VAL A 75 -4.46 -7.82 5.66
C VAL A 75 -5.04 -6.46 6.01
N LEU A 76 -4.23 -5.41 5.82
CA LEU A 76 -4.57 -4.03 6.15
C LEU A 76 -4.57 -3.17 4.89
N GLY A 77 -5.66 -2.43 4.64
CA GLY A 77 -5.71 -1.38 3.63
C GLY A 77 -5.26 -0.05 4.24
N VAL A 78 -4.25 0.59 3.67
CA VAL A 78 -3.69 1.86 4.14
C VAL A 78 -3.80 2.92 3.05
N ARG A 79 -4.47 4.03 3.36
CA ARG A 79 -4.57 5.18 2.45
C ARG A 79 -3.41 6.14 2.67
N MET A 80 -2.84 6.58 1.55
CA MET A 80 -1.83 7.63 1.44
C MET A 80 -2.33 8.68 0.46
N THR A 81 -2.32 9.95 0.85
CA THR A 81 -2.74 11.05 -0.02
C THR A 81 -1.52 11.89 -0.40
N PHE A 82 -1.21 11.91 -1.69
CA PHE A 82 -0.15 12.75 -2.26
C PHE A 82 -0.79 13.97 -2.91
N ASP A 83 -0.38 15.18 -2.51
CA ASP A 83 -0.86 16.42 -3.11
C ASP A 83 0.23 17.18 -3.83
N ASN A 84 -0.15 18.13 -4.68
CA ASN A 84 0.81 18.98 -5.36
C ASN A 84 1.19 20.25 -4.60
N GLN A 85 0.64 20.54 -3.41
CA GLN A 85 0.73 21.86 -2.78
C GLN A 85 2.17 22.37 -2.61
N ASN A 86 3.10 21.43 -2.36
CA ASN A 86 4.52 21.72 -2.17
C ASN A 86 5.41 21.32 -3.36
N LEU A 87 4.82 20.93 -4.50
CA LEU A 87 5.56 20.49 -5.68
C LEU A 87 5.93 21.67 -6.59
N LYS A 88 7.23 21.79 -6.86
CA LYS A 88 7.79 22.75 -7.83
C LYS A 88 7.81 22.22 -9.26
N THR A 89 7.74 20.90 -9.42
CA THR A 89 7.79 20.22 -10.70
C THR A 89 6.89 18.99 -10.61
N GLY A 90 5.99 18.84 -11.57
CA GLY A 90 5.11 17.68 -11.63
C GLY A 90 5.89 16.42 -11.99
N TYR A 91 5.38 15.26 -11.58
CA TYR A 91 6.05 13.99 -11.78
C TYR A 91 5.07 12.81 -11.87
N ASN A 92 5.53 11.73 -12.49
CA ASN A 92 4.80 10.46 -12.53
C ASN A 92 5.13 9.63 -11.28
N VAL A 93 4.10 9.20 -10.55
CA VAL A 93 4.22 8.31 -9.40
C VAL A 93 4.42 6.89 -9.90
N HIS A 94 5.65 6.53 -10.23
CA HIS A 94 5.99 5.22 -10.77
C HIS A 94 6.04 4.12 -9.72
N THR A 95 6.44 4.46 -8.50
CA THR A 95 6.52 3.50 -7.40
C THR A 95 6.04 4.14 -6.10
N VAL A 96 5.23 3.40 -5.35
CA VAL A 96 4.77 3.77 -4.00
C VAL A 96 5.37 2.79 -3.01
N GLY A 97 5.92 3.31 -1.91
CA GLY A 97 6.46 2.51 -0.82
C GLY A 97 5.77 2.83 0.50
N ILE A 98 5.77 1.88 1.42
CA ILE A 98 5.34 2.10 2.80
C ILE A 98 6.43 1.65 3.77
N TYR A 99 6.65 2.44 4.80
CA TYR A 99 7.66 2.18 5.82
C TYR A 99 7.02 1.70 7.13
N ALA A 100 7.80 0.91 7.86
CA ALA A 100 7.43 0.37 9.16
C ALA A 100 8.58 0.49 10.16
N LYS A 101 8.25 0.55 11.45
CA LYS A 101 9.24 0.66 12.52
C LYS A 101 8.83 -0.14 13.74
N GLU A 102 9.73 -0.97 14.25
CA GLU A 102 9.60 -1.58 15.58
C GLU A 102 10.06 -0.59 16.67
N PRO A 103 9.57 -0.71 17.92
CA PRO A 103 10.15 0.01 19.04
C PRO A 103 11.67 -0.18 19.09
N ASP A 104 12.40 0.93 19.28
CA ASP A 104 13.85 0.96 19.45
C ASP A 104 14.69 0.45 18.26
N LYS A 105 14.09 0.23 17.08
CA LYS A 105 14.79 -0.13 15.84
C LYS A 105 14.72 0.97 14.79
N ASN A 106 15.54 0.84 13.75
CA ASN A 106 15.46 1.70 12.57
C ASN A 106 14.18 1.42 11.76
N GLU A 107 13.70 2.45 11.07
CA GLU A 107 12.62 2.33 10.11
C GLU A 107 13.09 1.51 8.89
N ILE A 108 12.23 0.64 8.39
CA ILE A 108 12.48 -0.23 7.22
C ILE A 108 11.46 0.04 6.12
N LEU A 109 11.87 -0.13 4.86
CA LEU A 109 10.92 -0.24 3.76
C LEU A 109 10.17 -1.57 3.94
N TYR A 110 8.86 -1.50 4.14
CA TYR A 110 8.03 -2.67 4.44
C TYR A 110 7.43 -3.29 3.18
N GLY A 111 6.92 -2.46 2.27
CA GLY A 111 6.30 -2.91 1.04
C GLY A 111 6.32 -1.87 -0.06
N ILE A 112 6.15 -2.34 -1.30
CA ILE A 112 6.31 -1.57 -2.52
C ILE A 112 5.20 -1.95 -3.51
N ALA A 113 4.62 -0.96 -4.19
CA ALA A 113 3.75 -1.16 -5.34
C ALA A 113 4.28 -0.35 -6.53
N THR A 114 4.44 -1.02 -7.68
CA THR A 114 4.92 -0.39 -8.93
C THR A 114 3.74 -0.10 -9.86
N ALA A 115 3.81 1.01 -10.58
CA ALA A 115 2.79 1.39 -11.54
C ALA A 115 2.83 0.50 -12.79
N LYS A 116 1.66 0.07 -13.27
CA LYS A 116 1.48 -0.34 -14.68
C LYS A 116 1.18 0.88 -15.55
N THR A 117 0.40 1.80 -15.01
CA THR A 117 0.13 3.12 -15.60
C THR A 117 0.21 4.13 -14.46
N PRO A 118 1.25 4.99 -14.40
CA PRO A 118 1.45 5.89 -13.29
C PRO A 118 0.40 7.00 -13.27
N GLU A 119 0.12 7.52 -12.08
CA GLU A 119 -0.57 8.80 -11.95
C GLU A 119 0.42 9.95 -12.11
N TYR A 120 0.03 11.01 -12.82
CA TYR A 120 0.83 12.24 -12.92
C TYR A 120 0.31 13.26 -11.92
N ILE A 121 1.18 13.71 -11.01
CA ILE A 121 0.88 14.82 -10.11
C ILE A 121 1.50 16.09 -10.73
N PRO A 122 0.71 17.10 -11.12
CA PRO A 122 1.26 18.35 -11.66
C PRO A 122 2.01 19.15 -10.59
N ASP A 123 2.76 20.17 -10.98
CA ASP A 123 3.26 21.16 -10.01
C ASP A 123 2.12 22.05 -9.50
N PHE A 124 2.42 22.93 -8.53
CA PHE A 124 1.46 23.88 -7.98
C PHE A 124 1.48 25.26 -8.67
N SER A 125 2.09 25.40 -9.85
CA SER A 125 2.29 26.72 -10.48
C SER A 125 0.99 27.47 -10.77
N GLU A 126 -0.07 26.75 -11.13
CA GLU A 126 -1.41 27.30 -11.38
C GLU A 126 -2.27 27.45 -10.12
N GLN A 127 -1.68 27.25 -8.92
CA GLN A 127 -2.35 27.30 -7.61
C GLN A 127 -3.60 26.40 -7.49
N THR A 128 -3.70 25.41 -8.37
CA THR A 128 -4.79 24.43 -8.36
C THR A 128 -4.35 23.21 -7.57
N LEU A 129 -5.10 22.90 -6.51
CA LEU A 129 -4.81 21.75 -5.67
C LEU A 129 -5.21 20.46 -6.37
N PHE A 130 -4.23 19.58 -6.58
CA PHE A 130 -4.42 18.21 -7.02
C PHE A 130 -4.13 17.27 -5.86
N LYS A 131 -4.95 16.23 -5.72
CA LYS A 131 -4.77 15.16 -4.74
C LYS A 131 -4.86 13.81 -5.42
N PHE A 132 -3.91 12.94 -5.08
CA PHE A 132 -3.88 11.55 -5.47
C PHE A 132 -4.01 10.67 -4.23
N ASP A 133 -5.16 10.03 -4.08
CA ASP A 133 -5.42 9.06 -3.03
C ASP A 133 -4.99 7.66 -3.49
N PHE A 134 -4.03 7.07 -2.78
CA PHE A 134 -3.52 5.73 -3.02
C PHE A 134 -3.92 4.80 -1.89
N LEU A 135 -4.62 3.70 -2.19
CA LEU A 135 -4.95 2.66 -1.23
C LEU A 135 -4.02 1.45 -1.43
N MET A 136 -3.18 1.17 -0.45
CA MET A 136 -2.23 0.05 -0.46
C MET A 136 -2.70 -1.07 0.47
N TYR A 137 -2.78 -2.29 -0.05
CA TYR A 137 -3.07 -3.48 0.75
C TYR A 137 -1.77 -4.14 1.23
N LEU A 138 -1.69 -4.46 2.51
CA LEU A 138 -0.51 -4.99 3.18
C LEU A 138 -0.83 -6.25 3.96
N VAL A 139 -0.01 -7.28 3.80
CA VAL A 139 -0.02 -8.41 4.74
C VAL A 139 0.75 -7.97 5.98
N ILE A 140 0.14 -8.04 7.16
CA ILE A 140 0.70 -7.53 8.42
C ILE A 140 0.88 -8.60 9.50
N GLY A 141 0.54 -9.85 9.20
CA GLY A 141 0.63 -10.97 10.13
C GLY A 141 -0.51 -10.99 11.14
N ARG A 142 -0.62 -9.95 11.98
CA ARG A 142 -1.68 -9.77 13.00
C ARG A 142 -1.98 -8.29 13.27
N THR A 143 -3.24 -7.88 13.16
CA THR A 143 -3.70 -6.49 13.42
C THR A 143 -3.40 -6.00 14.83
N ASP A 144 -3.52 -6.83 15.87
CA ASP A 144 -3.26 -6.43 17.27
C ASP A 144 -1.77 -6.17 17.58
N LYS A 145 -0.88 -6.51 16.64
CA LYS A 145 0.57 -6.27 16.73
C LYS A 145 1.03 -5.08 15.90
N VAL A 146 0.11 -4.40 15.24
CA VAL A 146 0.40 -3.31 14.31
C VAL A 146 -0.36 -2.08 14.72
N THR A 147 0.37 -0.97 14.82
CA THR A 147 -0.23 0.37 14.95
C THR A 147 0.01 1.15 13.66
N VAL A 148 -0.84 2.13 13.37
CA VAL A 148 -0.67 2.99 12.20
C VAL A 148 -0.60 4.42 12.68
N GLU A 149 0.49 5.11 12.34
CA GLU A 149 0.65 6.53 12.64
C GLU A 149 -0.16 7.36 11.65
N VAL A 150 -1.39 7.67 12.04
CA VAL A 150 -2.31 8.43 11.19
C VAL A 150 -2.15 9.95 11.36
N SER A 151 -2.41 10.69 10.29
CA SER A 151 -2.52 12.14 10.32
C SER A 151 -3.68 12.57 11.23
N PRO A 152 -3.49 13.52 12.16
CA PRO A 152 -4.56 14.02 13.03
C PRO A 152 -5.77 14.58 12.27
N ASP A 153 -5.53 15.10 11.06
CA ASP A 153 -6.51 15.79 10.23
C ASP A 153 -7.41 14.81 9.44
N ASP A 154 -7.13 13.50 9.49
CA ASP A 154 -7.67 12.52 8.55
C ASP A 154 -8.33 11.31 9.23
N VAL A 155 -9.09 11.56 10.31
CA VAL A 155 -9.98 10.54 10.91
C VAL A 155 -11.23 10.36 10.04
N TYR A 156 -11.05 9.90 8.81
CA TYR A 156 -12.15 9.44 7.96
C TYR A 156 -12.37 7.93 8.18
N ARG A 157 -13.18 7.55 9.19
CA ARG A 157 -13.65 6.16 9.33
C ARG A 157 -14.71 5.88 8.25
N LYS A 158 -14.31 5.49 7.05
CA LYS A 158 -15.27 5.03 6.04
C LYS A 158 -15.47 3.52 6.20
N LYS A 159 -16.60 3.12 6.79
CA LYS A 159 -17.10 1.74 6.69
C LYS A 159 -17.67 1.57 5.28
N GLU A 160 -16.83 1.22 4.31
CA GLU A 160 -17.33 0.78 2.99
C GLU A 160 -17.94 -0.61 3.15
N VAL A 161 -19.27 -0.66 3.25
CA VAL A 161 -20.04 -1.90 3.13
C VAL A 161 -20.13 -2.21 1.65
N TYR A 162 -19.32 -3.16 1.16
CA TYR A 162 -19.56 -3.76 -0.15
C TYR A 162 -20.90 -4.50 -0.12
N SER A 163 -21.71 -4.35 -1.16
CA SER A 163 -22.98 -5.05 -1.23
C SER A 163 -22.72 -6.53 -1.48
N LYS A 164 -23.44 -7.41 -0.77
CA LYS A 164 -23.36 -8.87 -0.92
C LYS A 164 -23.41 -9.32 -2.40
N SER A 165 -24.13 -8.59 -3.25
CA SER A 165 -24.23 -8.84 -4.69
C SER A 165 -22.92 -8.69 -5.47
N GLU A 166 -22.04 -7.76 -5.08
CA GLU A 166 -20.76 -7.54 -5.76
C GLU A 166 -19.77 -8.67 -5.43
N VAL A 167 -19.82 -9.15 -4.18
CA VAL A 167 -19.05 -10.30 -3.70
C VAL A 167 -19.56 -11.61 -4.30
N ASP A 168 -20.88 -11.84 -4.30
CA ASP A 168 -21.51 -13.04 -4.88
C ASP A 168 -21.20 -13.14 -6.40
N THR A 169 -21.13 -12.01 -7.10
CA THR A 169 -20.76 -11.98 -8.53
C THR A 169 -19.29 -12.32 -8.76
N ALA A 170 -18.39 -11.90 -7.87
CA ALA A 170 -16.98 -12.23 -7.95
C ALA A 170 -16.71 -13.71 -7.61
N VAL A 171 -17.40 -14.26 -6.61
CA VAL A 171 -17.34 -15.68 -6.22
C VAL A 171 -17.90 -16.59 -7.33
N ALA A 172 -19.05 -16.24 -7.92
CA ALA A 172 -19.64 -17.02 -9.01
C ALA A 172 -18.77 -17.08 -10.29
N LYS A 173 -17.91 -16.06 -10.51
CA LYS A 173 -16.94 -16.05 -11.61
C LYS A 173 -15.73 -16.96 -11.34
N LEU A 174 -15.38 -17.17 -10.08
CA LEU A 174 -14.31 -18.09 -9.67
C LEU A 174 -14.78 -19.55 -9.79
N ASP A 175 -15.99 -19.89 -9.33
CA ASP A 175 -16.53 -21.26 -9.42
C ASP A 175 -16.69 -21.76 -10.86
N LYS A 176 -17.08 -20.88 -11.80
CA LYS A 176 -17.15 -21.23 -13.22
C LYS A 176 -15.77 -21.49 -13.84
N LYS A 177 -14.70 -20.92 -13.28
CA LYS A 177 -13.32 -21.15 -13.73
C LYS A 177 -12.81 -22.49 -13.20
N THR A 178 -13.17 -22.85 -11.96
CA THR A 178 -12.82 -24.13 -11.31
C THR A 178 -13.56 -25.32 -11.91
N LEU A 179 -14.83 -25.16 -12.31
CA LEU A 179 -15.63 -26.22 -12.96
C LEU A 179 -15.21 -26.51 -14.41
N LYS A 180 -14.63 -25.53 -15.12
CA LYS A 180 -14.11 -25.73 -16.49
C LYS A 180 -12.73 -26.39 -16.53
N SER A 181 -11.92 -26.28 -15.47
CA SER A 181 -10.61 -26.94 -15.39
C SER A 181 -10.67 -28.38 -14.89
N LEU A 182 -11.85 -28.86 -14.44
CA LEU A 182 -12.04 -30.23 -13.95
C LEU A 182 -12.68 -31.18 -14.97
N ARG A 183 -12.92 -30.72 -16.21
CA ARG A 183 -13.50 -31.51 -17.32
C ARG A 183 -12.67 -31.47 -18.61
N ALA A 184 -11.39 -31.10 -18.52
CA ALA A 184 -10.42 -31.21 -19.61
C ALA A 184 -9.31 -32.18 -19.22
#